data_AF-A0A0N0WTS9-F1
#
_entry.id   AF-A0A0N0WTS9-F1
#
_cell.length_a   1.000
_cell.length_b   1.000
_cell.length_c   1.000
_cell.angle_alpha   90.00
_cell.angle_beta   90.00
_cell.angle_gamma   90.00
#
_symmetry.space_group_name_H-M   'P 1'
#
loop_
_entity.id
_entity.type
_entity.pdbx_description
1 polymer ?
#
loop_
_entity_poly.entity_id
_entity_poly.type
_entity_poly.pdbx_seq_one_letter_code
_entity_poly.pdbx_strand_id
1 'polypeptide(L)'
;MAAPDFRLIASANSNKGGHFDDIGAIGKTITPEIVIALCGPMGTPLHDVAKTFQELLLGTDYNYEKVNIIRLSDEIRKQKSLTGEKSILKLIEAGNKLREEHGNEILARFAIRRITLEREEAQQAAEKIQEPDLFDTSGSPPTPKITVRYCHIIDSIKHIDELRLLRSVYGDMLHVVGVYSPIELRITRLERYKGQGDQIHDLIDRDSGEEMDHGQRVEDTFPQADFFLRVEKTTDTHRKGRVKRFLDLILGTVIATPTLNERAMYAAFSAARNSACLSRQVGAAITSEEGEILATGWNDVPKAFGGLYQTESYGSSPDEDRRCWNLEGGRCSNDQEKEVISNAIVDLLSSEGLIDEANREKVYKAIRKKSQLKSLIEFSRAVHAEMHALLSAGSTDGGKIRDGKLFVTTYPCHSCARHIVAAGVREVYFLEPYRKSLATKLHEDAITENENETDKVRVMPFDGVAPSRFLRFFSAHPKGRKNSEGVMQTREAHPVAFVTMEAIPTLESLIVQGLSSRGI
;
A
#
# COMPACT_ATOMS: atom_id res chain seq x y z
N MET A 1 -3.63 20.60 39.29
CA MET A 1 -3.95 21.99 38.92
C MET A 1 -2.68 22.66 38.43
N ALA A 2 -2.62 22.90 37.12
CA ALA A 2 -1.93 24.00 36.46
C ALA A 2 -2.48 23.97 35.04
N ALA A 3 -3.36 24.91 34.70
CA ALA A 3 -3.82 25.06 33.33
C ALA A 3 -2.60 25.50 32.48
N PRO A 4 -2.35 24.89 31.32
CA PRO A 4 -1.34 25.42 30.42
C PRO A 4 -1.83 26.77 29.91
N ASP A 5 -1.08 27.81 30.26
CA ASP A 5 -1.30 29.20 29.86
C ASP A 5 -1.03 29.30 28.35
N PHE A 6 -2.09 29.21 27.54
CA PHE A 6 -2.02 29.46 26.10
C PHE A 6 -1.88 30.97 25.88
N ARG A 7 -0.65 31.47 26.04
CA ARG A 7 -0.25 32.77 25.49
C ARG A 7 0.37 32.52 24.12
N LEU A 8 -0.32 33.02 23.09
CA LEU A 8 0.26 33.28 21.78
C LEU A 8 1.49 34.18 21.97
N ILE A 9 2.69 33.60 21.98
CA ILE A 9 3.92 34.38 21.88
C ILE A 9 4.13 34.65 20.40
N ALA A 10 3.72 35.84 19.96
CA ALA A 10 4.21 36.42 18.71
C ALA A 10 5.72 36.68 18.86
N SER A 11 6.54 35.64 18.68
CA SER A 11 7.96 35.88 18.45
C SER A 11 8.08 36.37 17.01
N ALA A 12 8.51 37.63 16.88
CA ALA A 12 9.05 38.15 15.63
C ALA A 12 9.94 37.09 14.99
N ASN A 13 9.89 36.94 13.67
CA ASN A 13 10.74 36.02 12.92
C ASN A 13 12.18 36.55 12.91
N SER A 14 12.76 36.90 14.06
CA SER A 14 14.12 37.41 14.19
C SER A 14 14.99 36.43 14.97
N ASN A 15 16.16 36.11 14.43
CA ASN A 15 17.16 35.30 15.11
C ASN A 15 17.87 36.12 16.21
N LYS A 16 18.74 35.48 17.01
CA LYS A 16 19.49 36.14 18.11
C LYS A 16 20.35 37.35 17.69
N GLY A 17 20.61 37.55 16.39
CA GLY A 17 21.31 38.69 15.81
C GLY A 17 20.40 39.74 15.15
N GLY A 18 19.07 39.64 15.30
CA GLY A 18 18.11 40.61 14.74
C GLY A 18 17.79 40.42 13.25
N HIS A 19 18.33 39.39 12.59
CA HIS A 19 18.03 39.05 11.20
C HIS A 19 16.81 38.13 11.09
N PHE A 20 16.13 38.13 9.94
CA PHE A 20 14.97 37.26 9.73
C PHE A 20 15.35 35.78 9.90
N ASP A 21 14.60 35.03 10.70
CA ASP A 21 14.78 33.60 10.95
C ASP A 21 13.97 32.79 9.94
N ASP A 22 14.55 32.58 8.76
CA ASP A 22 13.93 31.81 7.68
C ASP A 22 13.51 30.41 8.15
N ILE A 23 14.35 29.74 8.95
CA ILE A 23 14.12 28.37 9.42
C ILE A 23 12.97 28.33 10.42
N GLY A 24 12.94 29.26 11.38
CA GLY A 24 11.85 29.39 12.33
C GLY A 24 10.53 29.77 11.67
N ALA A 25 10.55 30.68 10.69
CA ALA A 25 9.38 31.09 9.93
C ALA A 25 8.79 29.92 9.11
N ILE A 26 9.62 29.16 8.38
CA ILE A 26 9.20 27.95 7.66
C ILE A 26 8.68 26.91 8.65
N GLY A 27 9.35 26.72 9.79
CA GLY A 27 8.95 25.79 10.84
C GLY A 27 7.53 26.02 11.36
N LYS A 28 7.09 27.29 11.46
CA LYS A 28 5.72 27.66 11.88
C LYS A 28 4.65 27.28 10.86
N THR A 29 5.01 27.04 9.60
CA THR A 29 4.07 26.62 8.54
C THR A 29 3.83 25.10 8.51
N ILE A 30 4.61 24.33 9.29
CA ILE A 30 4.53 22.87 9.33
C ILE A 30 3.23 22.47 10.04
N THR A 31 2.45 21.61 9.39
CA THR A 31 1.18 21.14 9.94
C THR A 31 1.32 19.90 10.80
N PRO A 32 0.54 19.80 11.89
CA PRO A 32 0.29 18.54 12.57
C PRO A 32 -0.90 17.77 11.95
N GLU A 33 -1.57 18.32 10.94
CA GLU A 33 -2.66 17.65 10.21
C GLU A 33 -2.15 16.36 9.54
N ILE A 34 -2.97 15.31 9.53
CA ILE A 34 -2.67 14.05 8.82
C ILE A 34 -3.89 13.56 8.03
N VAL A 35 -3.65 12.92 6.89
CA VAL A 35 -4.69 12.28 6.08
C VAL A 35 -4.44 10.78 6.06
N ILE A 36 -5.44 9.99 6.43
CA ILE A 36 -5.37 8.53 6.40
C ILE A 36 -6.29 8.01 5.30
N ALA A 37 -5.77 7.27 4.32
CA ALA A 37 -6.58 6.60 3.32
C ALA A 37 -6.64 5.10 3.60
N LEU A 38 -7.84 4.53 3.71
CA LEU A 38 -8.04 3.10 3.89
C LEU A 38 -8.24 2.43 2.53
N CYS A 39 -7.57 1.29 2.33
CA CYS A 39 -7.77 0.43 1.17
C CYS A 39 -7.91 -1.02 1.64
N GLY A 40 -8.80 -1.78 1.04
CA GLY A 40 -8.94 -3.20 1.36
C GLY A 40 -10.00 -3.87 0.49
N PRO A 41 -9.93 -5.19 0.31
CA PRO A 41 -10.94 -5.93 -0.45
C PRO A 41 -12.34 -5.79 0.16
N MET A 42 -13.37 -5.93 -0.67
CA MET A 42 -14.75 -5.96 -0.21
C MET A 42 -14.98 -7.02 0.88
N GLY A 43 -15.78 -6.66 1.88
CA GLY A 43 -16.05 -7.47 3.07
C GLY A 43 -15.02 -7.30 4.19
N THR A 44 -13.96 -6.52 3.98
CA THR A 44 -13.00 -6.16 5.03
C THR A 44 -13.60 -5.12 6.00
N PRO A 45 -13.30 -5.17 7.31
CA PRO A 45 -13.83 -4.28 8.34
C PRO A 45 -13.25 -2.84 8.31
N LEU A 46 -13.19 -2.21 7.14
CA LEU A 46 -12.60 -0.88 6.94
C LEU A 46 -13.24 0.18 7.86
N HIS A 47 -14.58 0.18 7.96
CA HIS A 47 -15.30 1.11 8.83
C HIS A 47 -14.96 0.96 10.32
N ASP A 48 -14.69 -0.26 10.78
CA ASP A 48 -14.33 -0.51 12.19
C ASP A 48 -12.89 -0.06 12.46
N VAL A 49 -12.01 -0.21 11.47
CA VAL A 49 -10.64 0.32 11.51
C VAL A 49 -10.65 1.85 11.51
N ALA A 50 -11.45 2.50 10.64
CA ALA A 50 -11.60 3.96 10.61
C ALA A 50 -12.04 4.52 11.98
N LYS A 51 -13.04 3.88 12.60
CA LYS A 51 -13.48 4.24 13.96
C LYS A 51 -12.38 4.03 15.00
N THR A 52 -11.61 2.96 14.88
CA THR A 52 -10.49 2.70 15.80
C THR A 52 -9.42 3.80 15.72
N PHE A 53 -9.09 4.26 14.51
CA PHE A 53 -8.22 5.43 14.33
C PHE A 53 -8.80 6.69 14.97
N GLN A 54 -10.08 6.97 14.70
CA GLN A 54 -10.79 8.12 15.27
C GLN A 54 -10.79 8.11 16.81
N GLU A 55 -11.15 6.99 17.43
CA GLU A 55 -11.16 6.82 18.89
C GLU A 55 -9.78 7.06 19.50
N LEU A 56 -8.72 6.54 18.89
CA LEU A 56 -7.36 6.69 19.40
C LEU A 56 -6.85 8.12 19.26
N LEU A 57 -7.07 8.75 18.10
CA LEU A 57 -6.62 10.12 17.82
C LEU A 57 -7.33 11.16 18.69
N LEU A 58 -8.64 11.02 18.90
CA LEU A 58 -9.43 11.86 19.82
C LEU A 58 -9.18 11.54 21.29
N GLY A 59 -8.46 10.45 21.58
CA GLY A 59 -8.03 10.11 22.93
C GLY A 59 -6.94 11.05 23.46
N THR A 60 -6.51 10.80 24.70
CA THR A 60 -5.53 11.63 25.40
C THR A 60 -4.09 11.45 24.91
N ASP A 61 -3.82 10.44 24.09
CA ASP A 61 -2.46 10.06 23.70
C ASP A 61 -1.87 10.96 22.62
N TYR A 62 -2.72 11.54 21.75
CA TYR A 62 -2.28 12.28 20.56
C TYR A 62 -2.84 13.70 20.44
N ASN A 63 -3.82 14.08 21.26
CA ASN A 63 -4.41 15.42 21.31
C ASN A 63 -4.91 15.93 19.95
N TYR A 64 -5.53 15.09 19.12
CA TYR A 64 -6.21 15.60 17.92
C TYR A 64 -7.57 16.18 18.30
N GLU A 65 -7.87 17.37 17.78
CA GLU A 65 -9.08 18.13 18.12
C GLU A 65 -10.30 17.63 17.33
N LYS A 66 -10.07 17.24 16.08
CA LYS A 66 -11.12 16.79 15.17
C LYS A 66 -10.61 15.65 14.30
N VAL A 67 -11.45 14.62 14.14
CA VAL A 67 -11.19 13.51 13.22
C VAL A 67 -12.41 13.26 12.36
N ASN A 68 -12.28 13.52 11.06
CA ASN A 68 -13.36 13.44 10.07
C ASN A 68 -13.25 12.15 9.26
N ILE A 69 -14.30 11.32 9.26
CA ILE A 69 -14.38 10.13 8.40
C ILE A 69 -15.16 10.48 7.13
N ILE A 70 -14.50 10.44 5.98
CA ILE A 70 -15.05 10.72 4.66
C ILE A 70 -15.32 9.40 3.95
N ARG A 71 -16.59 9.02 3.86
CA ARG A 71 -17.00 7.80 3.17
C ARG A 71 -17.24 8.04 1.69
N LEU A 72 -16.42 7.45 0.82
CA LEU A 72 -16.55 7.64 -0.63
C LEU A 72 -17.85 7.04 -1.17
N SER A 73 -18.35 5.97 -0.55
CA SER A 73 -19.67 5.40 -0.89
C SER A 73 -20.81 6.38 -0.64
N ASP A 74 -20.71 7.22 0.40
CA ASP A 74 -21.75 8.20 0.71
C ASP A 74 -21.75 9.33 -0.32
N GLU A 75 -20.59 9.62 -0.91
CA GLU A 75 -20.49 10.57 -2.00
C GLU A 75 -21.07 10.01 -3.31
N ILE A 76 -20.80 8.75 -3.65
CA ILE A 76 -21.45 8.08 -4.79
C ILE A 76 -22.98 8.17 -4.66
N ARG A 77 -23.50 7.94 -3.45
CA ARG A 77 -24.94 8.02 -3.18
C ARG A 77 -25.51 9.41 -3.44
N LYS A 78 -24.83 10.46 -2.97
CA LYS A 78 -25.26 11.85 -3.18
C LYS A 78 -25.26 12.20 -4.66
N GLN A 79 -24.18 11.90 -5.38
CA GLN A 79 -24.00 12.30 -6.77
C GLN A 79 -24.91 11.55 -7.74
N LYS A 80 -25.28 10.30 -7.43
CA LYS A 80 -26.19 9.49 -8.27
C LYS A 80 -27.61 9.38 -7.71
N SER A 81 -27.96 10.18 -6.69
CA SER A 81 -29.29 10.16 -6.05
C SER A 81 -29.72 8.77 -5.56
N LEU A 82 -28.76 7.95 -5.08
CA LEU A 82 -28.96 6.58 -4.57
C LEU A 82 -29.12 6.55 -3.05
N THR A 83 -29.86 7.51 -2.49
CA THR A 83 -30.08 7.63 -1.05
C THR A 83 -30.79 6.38 -0.52
N GLY A 84 -30.18 5.69 0.44
CA GLY A 84 -30.75 4.49 1.06
C GLY A 84 -30.56 3.17 0.28
N GLU A 85 -29.92 3.17 -0.89
CA GLU A 85 -29.66 1.95 -1.66
C GLU A 85 -28.79 0.95 -0.87
N LYS A 86 -29.16 -0.31 -0.79
CA LYS A 86 -28.38 -1.30 -0.02
C LYS A 86 -27.60 -2.25 -0.92
N SER A 87 -27.95 -2.35 -2.20
CA SER A 87 -27.23 -3.17 -3.16
C SER A 87 -25.81 -2.65 -3.34
N ILE A 88 -24.85 -3.53 -3.07
CA ILE A 88 -23.44 -3.21 -3.26
C ILE A 88 -23.15 -3.11 -4.76
N LEU A 89 -23.72 -4.02 -5.56
CA LEU A 89 -23.57 -4.05 -7.01
C LEU A 89 -23.88 -2.70 -7.66
N LYS A 90 -25.03 -2.10 -7.32
CA LYS A 90 -25.44 -0.81 -7.87
C LYS A 90 -24.50 0.33 -7.48
N LEU A 91 -23.90 0.29 -6.29
CA LEU A 91 -22.92 1.29 -5.87
C LEU A 91 -21.61 1.16 -6.63
N ILE A 92 -21.18 -0.08 -6.92
CA ILE A 92 -20.01 -0.34 -7.78
C ILE A 92 -20.27 0.23 -9.17
N GLU A 93 -21.41 -0.10 -9.78
CA GLU A 93 -21.77 0.38 -11.12
C GLU A 93 -21.89 1.91 -11.18
N ALA A 94 -22.50 2.52 -10.16
CA ALA A 94 -22.58 3.96 -10.02
C ALA A 94 -21.19 4.62 -9.90
N GLY A 95 -20.29 4.02 -9.13
CA GLY A 95 -18.91 4.47 -8.99
C GLY A 95 -18.11 4.33 -10.29
N ASN A 96 -18.23 3.21 -10.99
CA ASN A 96 -17.59 2.99 -12.29
C ASN A 96 -18.08 3.98 -13.33
N LYS A 97 -19.38 4.27 -13.35
CA LYS A 97 -19.97 5.28 -14.22
C LYS A 97 -19.44 6.68 -13.93
N LEU A 98 -19.27 7.05 -12.65
CA LEU A 98 -18.61 8.32 -12.30
C LEU A 98 -17.17 8.39 -12.81
N ARG A 99 -16.41 7.28 -12.73
CA ARG A 99 -15.04 7.22 -13.24
C ARG A 99 -14.97 7.29 -14.76
N GLU A 100 -15.91 6.67 -15.45
CA GLU A 100 -16.05 6.76 -16.90
C GLU A 100 -16.38 8.18 -17.36
N GLU A 101 -17.34 8.84 -16.70
CA GLU A 101 -17.79 10.19 -17.07
C GLU A 101 -16.77 11.29 -16.73
N HIS A 102 -16.02 11.13 -15.62
CA HIS A 102 -15.24 12.22 -15.02
C HIS A 102 -13.79 11.87 -14.71
N GLY A 103 -13.32 10.69 -15.10
CA GLY A 103 -11.97 10.21 -14.81
C GLY A 103 -11.87 9.38 -13.52
N ASN A 104 -10.89 8.48 -13.50
CA ASN A 104 -10.72 7.48 -12.45
C ASN A 104 -10.48 8.07 -11.05
N GLU A 105 -9.98 9.29 -10.98
CA GLU A 105 -9.63 9.99 -9.75
C GLU A 105 -10.83 10.71 -9.09
N ILE A 106 -12.02 10.67 -9.67
CA ILE A 106 -13.19 11.48 -9.27
C ILE A 106 -13.55 11.35 -7.79
N LEU A 107 -13.52 10.15 -7.20
CA LEU A 107 -13.88 9.96 -5.80
C LEU A 107 -12.85 10.58 -4.85
N ALA A 108 -11.56 10.55 -5.22
CA ALA A 108 -10.52 11.26 -4.48
C ALA A 108 -10.71 12.79 -4.57
N ARG A 109 -11.17 13.31 -5.71
CA ARG A 109 -11.49 14.74 -5.83
C ARG A 109 -12.59 15.18 -4.87
N PHE A 110 -13.63 14.37 -4.71
CA PHE A 110 -14.68 14.67 -3.74
C PHE A 110 -14.18 14.64 -2.30
N ALA A 111 -13.30 13.68 -1.96
CA ALA A 111 -12.65 13.68 -0.64
C ALA A 111 -11.82 14.93 -0.42
N ILE A 112 -11.01 15.34 -1.40
CA ILE A 112 -10.21 16.57 -1.36
C ILE A 112 -11.13 17.78 -1.16
N ARG A 113 -12.19 17.93 -1.95
CA ARG A 113 -13.18 19.01 -1.78
C ARG A 113 -13.74 19.05 -0.37
N ARG A 114 -14.05 17.90 0.23
CA ARG A 114 -14.55 17.85 1.60
C ARG A 114 -13.49 18.28 2.61
N ILE A 115 -12.23 17.87 2.44
CA ILE A 115 -11.12 18.29 3.29
C ILE A 115 -10.92 19.80 3.18
N THR A 116 -10.95 20.37 1.97
CA THR A 116 -10.83 21.81 1.73
C THR A 116 -11.90 22.60 2.47
N LEU A 117 -13.17 22.21 2.34
CA LEU A 117 -14.29 22.89 3.03
C LEU A 117 -14.12 22.87 4.55
N GLU A 118 -13.74 21.71 5.11
CA GLU A 118 -13.52 21.58 6.55
C GLU A 118 -12.33 22.43 7.02
N ARG A 119 -11.31 22.58 6.19
CA ARG A 119 -10.14 23.43 6.49
C ARG A 119 -10.49 24.91 6.41
N GLU A 120 -11.29 25.32 5.44
CA GLU A 120 -11.79 26.69 5.33
C GLU A 120 -12.65 27.08 6.54
N GLU A 121 -13.55 26.20 6.98
CA GLU A 121 -14.35 26.40 8.19
C GLU A 121 -13.47 26.56 9.45
N ALA A 122 -12.43 25.74 9.58
CA ALA A 122 -11.50 25.81 10.71
C ALA A 122 -10.68 27.11 10.70
N GLN A 123 -10.21 27.53 9.52
CA GLN A 123 -9.48 28.77 9.34
C GLN A 123 -10.35 29.98 9.72
N GLN A 124 -11.59 30.03 9.25
CA GLN A 124 -12.54 31.10 9.61
C GLN A 124 -12.86 31.13 11.10
N ALA A 125 -12.97 29.96 11.75
CA ALA A 125 -13.20 29.88 13.19
C ALA A 125 -11.99 30.40 13.98
N ALA A 126 -10.78 30.08 13.54
CA ALA A 126 -9.54 30.53 14.19
C ALA A 126 -9.27 32.03 13.99
N GLU A 127 -9.54 32.56 12.79
CA GLU A 127 -9.43 34.00 12.49
C GLU A 127 -10.41 34.85 13.31
N LYS A 128 -11.60 34.32 13.65
CA LYS A 128 -12.56 35.01 14.53
C LYS A 128 -12.10 35.09 16.00
N ILE A 129 -11.16 34.26 16.41
CA ILE A 129 -10.65 34.19 17.79
C ILE A 129 -9.41 35.09 17.97
N GLN A 130 -8.64 35.36 16.91
CA GLN A 130 -7.55 36.34 16.96
C GLN A 130 -8.12 37.77 16.92
N GLU A 131 -7.99 38.52 18.02
CA GLU A 131 -8.27 39.96 18.02
C GLU A 131 -7.36 40.65 16.99
N PRO A 132 -7.88 41.59 16.18
CA PRO A 132 -7.07 42.34 15.24
C PRO A 132 -6.06 43.19 16.01
N ASP A 133 -4.77 42.95 15.75
CA ASP A 133 -3.68 43.69 16.36
C ASP A 133 -3.78 45.16 15.92
N LEU A 134 -4.12 46.06 16.86
CA LEU A 134 -4.43 47.48 16.62
C LEU A 134 -3.25 48.32 16.11
N PHE A 135 -2.08 47.70 15.87
CA PHE A 135 -0.83 48.35 15.50
C PHE A 135 -0.20 47.86 14.19
N ASP A 136 -0.89 47.07 13.35
CA ASP A 136 -0.32 46.64 12.06
C ASP A 136 -0.35 47.78 11.02
N THR A 137 0.72 48.58 11.02
CA THR A 137 0.96 49.61 10.01
C THR A 137 2.13 49.17 9.10
N SER A 138 1.80 48.93 7.84
CA SER A 138 2.68 48.73 6.68
C SER A 138 3.54 47.45 6.62
N GLY A 139 3.21 46.58 5.66
CA GLY A 139 4.16 45.63 5.06
C GLY A 139 4.48 44.38 5.86
N SER A 140 3.55 43.88 6.66
CA SER A 140 3.72 42.62 7.38
C SER A 140 3.96 41.45 6.42
N PRO A 141 4.95 40.56 6.69
CA PRO A 141 5.13 39.34 5.91
C PRO A 141 3.85 38.49 5.96
N PRO A 142 3.57 37.66 4.94
CA PRO A 142 2.36 36.84 4.91
C PRO A 142 2.20 36.10 6.23
N THR A 143 1.08 36.32 6.91
CA THR A 143 0.75 35.57 8.13
C THR A 143 0.64 34.09 7.74
N PRO A 144 1.42 33.20 8.39
CA PRO A 144 1.33 31.77 8.12
C PRO A 144 -0.11 31.30 8.29
N LYS A 145 -0.59 30.46 7.38
CA LYS A 145 -1.92 29.83 7.56
C LYS A 145 -1.95 29.09 8.88
N ILE A 146 -3.07 29.18 9.60
CA ILE A 146 -3.21 28.58 10.92
C ILE A 146 -3.18 27.06 10.76
N THR A 147 -2.27 26.41 11.47
CA THR A 147 -2.15 24.94 11.46
C THR A 147 -3.08 24.35 12.51
N VAL A 148 -4.01 23.50 12.10
CA VAL A 148 -4.94 22.81 13.01
C VAL A 148 -4.57 21.34 13.17
N ARG A 149 -4.87 20.77 14.33
CA ARG A 149 -4.51 19.39 14.67
C ARG A 149 -5.64 18.42 14.34
N TYR A 150 -5.92 18.33 13.05
CA TYR A 150 -7.05 17.55 12.50
C TYR A 150 -6.56 16.30 11.78
N CYS A 151 -7.40 15.27 11.75
CA CYS A 151 -7.18 14.10 10.92
C CYS A 151 -8.36 13.86 9.98
N HIS A 152 -8.08 13.61 8.71
CA HIS A 152 -9.08 13.24 7.72
C HIS A 152 -8.88 11.79 7.28
N ILE A 153 -9.86 10.93 7.56
CA ILE A 153 -9.83 9.51 7.22
C ILE A 153 -10.72 9.27 5.99
N ILE A 154 -10.14 8.82 4.88
CA ILE A 154 -10.83 8.48 3.63
C ILE A 154 -11.16 6.98 3.63
N ASP A 155 -12.45 6.65 3.56
CA ASP A 155 -13.00 5.30 3.71
C ASP A 155 -13.93 4.95 2.52
N SER A 156 -13.47 4.29 1.48
CA SER A 156 -12.14 3.74 1.22
C SER A 156 -11.78 3.95 -0.25
N ILE A 157 -10.49 4.02 -0.55
CA ILE A 157 -10.00 4.12 -1.94
C ILE A 157 -9.97 2.74 -2.61
N LYS A 158 -10.29 2.70 -3.90
CA LYS A 158 -10.46 1.47 -4.68
C LYS A 158 -9.75 1.50 -6.04
N HIS A 159 -9.16 2.63 -6.42
CA HIS A 159 -8.45 2.77 -7.68
C HIS A 159 -7.06 3.41 -7.51
N ILE A 160 -6.11 2.97 -8.34
CA ILE A 160 -4.72 3.46 -8.26
C ILE A 160 -4.60 4.96 -8.59
N ASP A 161 -5.44 5.46 -9.49
CA ASP A 161 -5.46 6.89 -9.85
C ASP A 161 -6.02 7.78 -8.74
N GLU A 162 -6.95 7.27 -7.91
CA GLU A 162 -7.39 7.96 -6.69
C GLU A 162 -6.20 8.13 -5.75
N LEU A 163 -5.42 7.07 -5.56
CA LEU A 163 -4.22 7.12 -4.72
C LEU A 163 -3.14 8.06 -5.28
N ARG A 164 -2.89 8.02 -6.59
CA ARG A 164 -1.91 8.90 -7.24
C ARG A 164 -2.29 10.36 -7.05
N LEU A 165 -3.57 10.71 -7.21
CA LEU A 165 -4.05 12.07 -6.97
C LEU A 165 -3.83 12.48 -5.51
N LEU A 166 -4.24 11.65 -4.55
CA LEU A 166 -4.06 11.96 -3.12
C LEU A 166 -2.58 12.14 -2.76
N ARG A 167 -1.69 11.27 -3.26
CA ARG A 167 -0.24 11.39 -3.04
C ARG A 167 0.33 12.68 -3.67
N SER A 168 -0.19 13.12 -4.81
CA SER A 168 0.25 14.37 -5.47
C SER A 168 -0.15 15.64 -4.70
N VAL A 169 -1.26 15.61 -3.97
CA VAL A 169 -1.77 16.75 -3.19
C VAL A 169 -1.17 16.76 -1.78
N TYR A 170 -1.20 15.63 -1.11
CA TYR A 170 -0.87 15.53 0.31
C TYR A 170 0.55 15.05 0.59
N GLY A 171 1.25 14.49 -0.40
CA GLY A 171 2.63 14.04 -0.25
C GLY A 171 2.80 13.12 0.96
N ASP A 172 3.62 13.55 1.90
CA ASP A 172 3.92 12.79 3.11
C ASP A 172 2.92 12.98 4.26
N MET A 173 1.95 13.90 4.13
CA MET A 173 0.82 14.03 5.05
C MET A 173 -0.18 12.87 4.88
N LEU A 174 -0.16 12.21 3.72
CA LEU A 174 -0.99 11.05 3.42
C LEU A 174 -0.34 9.76 3.93
N HIS A 175 -1.11 9.00 4.70
CA HIS A 175 -0.79 7.67 5.17
C HIS A 175 -1.82 6.67 4.66
N VAL A 176 -1.36 5.68 3.89
CA VAL A 176 -2.26 4.67 3.31
C VAL A 176 -2.21 3.40 4.15
N VAL A 177 -3.38 2.92 4.59
CA VAL A 177 -3.50 1.70 5.39
C VAL A 177 -4.22 0.63 4.59
N GLY A 178 -3.50 -0.45 4.27
CA GLY A 178 -4.03 -1.64 3.62
C GLY A 178 -4.62 -2.56 4.68
N VAL A 179 -5.94 -2.75 4.67
CA VAL A 179 -6.63 -3.65 5.60
C VAL A 179 -6.98 -4.94 4.87
N TYR A 180 -6.60 -6.07 5.44
CA TYR A 180 -6.88 -7.39 4.90
C TYR A 180 -7.76 -8.20 5.87
N SER A 181 -8.67 -9.00 5.32
CA SER A 181 -9.34 -10.08 6.04
C SER A 181 -9.43 -11.35 5.18
N PRO A 182 -9.30 -12.55 5.78
CA PRO A 182 -9.51 -13.83 5.10
C PRO A 182 -10.83 -13.88 4.33
N ILE A 183 -10.83 -14.58 3.19
CA ILE A 183 -11.97 -14.61 2.27
C ILE A 183 -13.25 -15.13 2.94
N GLU A 184 -13.14 -16.12 3.82
CA GLU A 184 -14.25 -16.71 4.56
C GLU A 184 -14.93 -15.67 5.47
N LEU A 185 -14.12 -14.85 6.17
CA LEU A 185 -14.64 -13.78 7.02
C LEU A 185 -15.29 -12.66 6.20
N ARG A 186 -14.71 -12.34 5.04
CA ARG A 186 -15.28 -11.35 4.11
C ARG A 186 -16.63 -11.83 3.58
N ILE A 187 -16.74 -13.10 3.19
CA ILE A 187 -18.00 -13.71 2.75
C ILE A 187 -19.04 -13.63 3.87
N THR A 188 -18.73 -14.13 5.08
CA THR A 188 -19.66 -14.08 6.22
C THR A 188 -20.11 -12.65 6.56
N ARG A 189 -19.21 -11.66 6.42
CA ARG A 189 -19.58 -10.25 6.64
C ARG A 189 -20.50 -9.74 5.53
N LEU A 190 -20.18 -9.99 4.27
CA LEU A 190 -20.99 -9.58 3.13
C LEU A 190 -22.39 -10.22 3.16
N GLU A 191 -22.51 -11.47 3.60
CA GLU A 191 -23.81 -12.15 3.79
C GLU A 191 -24.75 -11.39 4.72
N ARG A 192 -24.23 -10.67 5.73
CA ARG A 192 -25.04 -9.87 6.66
C ARG A 192 -25.54 -8.56 6.06
N TYR A 193 -24.87 -8.04 5.03
CA TYR A 193 -25.13 -6.70 4.48
C TYR A 193 -25.62 -6.71 3.03
N LYS A 194 -25.72 -7.88 2.38
CA LYS A 194 -26.08 -7.98 0.95
C LYS A 194 -27.50 -7.49 0.66
N GLY A 195 -27.66 -6.84 -0.48
CA GLY A 195 -28.96 -6.53 -1.07
C GLY A 195 -29.54 -7.69 -1.88
N GLN A 196 -30.76 -7.52 -2.40
CA GLN A 196 -31.36 -8.48 -3.33
C GLN A 196 -30.61 -8.46 -4.67
N GLY A 197 -30.14 -9.63 -5.14
CA GLY A 197 -29.40 -9.77 -6.41
C GLY A 197 -27.87 -9.76 -6.29
N ASP A 198 -27.31 -9.53 -5.10
CA ASP A 198 -25.86 -9.52 -4.87
C ASP A 198 -25.32 -10.97 -4.78
N GLN A 199 -24.53 -11.41 -5.78
CA GLN A 199 -23.75 -12.64 -5.72
C GLN A 199 -22.35 -12.37 -5.13
N ILE A 200 -22.06 -12.93 -3.96
CA ILE A 200 -20.88 -12.53 -3.16
C ILE A 200 -19.56 -12.86 -3.88
N HIS A 201 -19.46 -14.02 -4.53
CA HIS A 201 -18.25 -14.41 -5.25
C HIS A 201 -17.98 -13.44 -6.41
N ASP A 202 -18.98 -13.15 -7.23
CA ASP A 202 -18.87 -12.18 -8.33
C ASP A 202 -18.49 -10.78 -7.84
N LEU A 203 -19.05 -10.34 -6.70
CA LEU A 203 -18.73 -9.06 -6.09
C LEU A 203 -17.27 -8.99 -5.62
N ILE A 204 -16.77 -10.06 -5.00
CA ILE A 204 -15.37 -10.13 -4.56
C ILE A 204 -14.46 -10.08 -5.78
N ASP A 205 -14.75 -10.84 -6.84
CA ASP A 205 -13.93 -10.85 -8.04
C ASP A 205 -13.93 -9.50 -8.76
N ARG A 206 -15.09 -8.84 -8.87
CA ARG A 206 -15.18 -7.48 -9.44
C ARG A 206 -14.42 -6.43 -8.64
N ASP A 207 -14.52 -6.42 -7.32
CA ASP A 207 -13.77 -5.47 -6.46
C ASP A 207 -12.25 -5.60 -6.61
N SER A 208 -11.80 -6.82 -6.91
CA SER A 208 -10.38 -7.15 -6.98
C SER A 208 -9.68 -6.50 -8.16
N GLY A 209 -10.29 -6.58 -9.33
CA GLY A 209 -9.75 -6.13 -10.60
C GLY A 209 -10.76 -6.35 -11.72
N GLU A 210 -11.49 -5.31 -12.09
CA GLU A 210 -12.35 -5.32 -13.28
C GLU A 210 -11.50 -5.14 -14.56
N GLU A 211 -11.84 -5.86 -15.64
CA GLU A 211 -11.11 -5.74 -16.92
C GLU A 211 -11.27 -4.36 -17.58
N MET A 212 -12.26 -3.58 -17.14
CA MET A 212 -12.54 -2.23 -17.63
C MET A 212 -11.58 -1.21 -17.03
N ASP A 213 -11.23 -0.19 -17.83
CA ASP A 213 -10.30 0.87 -17.39
C ASP A 213 -10.79 1.71 -16.21
N HIS A 214 -12.12 1.78 -16.02
CA HIS A 214 -12.80 2.55 -14.97
C HIS A 214 -13.33 1.68 -13.82
N GLY A 215 -13.01 0.40 -13.83
CA GLY A 215 -13.45 -0.55 -12.80
C GLY A 215 -12.63 -0.46 -11.53
N GLN A 216 -12.97 -1.25 -10.52
CA GLN A 216 -12.18 -1.32 -9.29
C GLN A 216 -10.84 -2.04 -9.51
N ARG A 217 -9.78 -1.53 -8.85
CA ARG A 217 -8.41 -2.05 -8.95
C ARG A 217 -7.76 -2.14 -7.57
N VAL A 218 -8.42 -2.84 -6.65
CA VAL A 218 -7.90 -3.03 -5.29
C VAL A 218 -6.59 -3.82 -5.32
N GLU A 219 -6.43 -4.77 -6.25
CA GLU A 219 -5.18 -5.53 -6.39
C GLU A 219 -3.95 -4.66 -6.73
N ASP A 220 -4.15 -3.57 -7.48
CA ASP A 220 -3.10 -2.60 -7.82
C ASP A 220 -2.89 -1.57 -6.70
N THR A 221 -3.97 -1.20 -6.01
CA THR A 221 -3.97 -0.12 -5.01
C THR A 221 -3.45 -0.59 -3.65
N PHE A 222 -3.85 -1.79 -3.23
CA PHE A 222 -3.53 -2.34 -1.90
C PHE A 222 -2.02 -2.49 -1.64
N PRO A 223 -1.18 -3.00 -2.58
CA PRO A 223 0.26 -3.07 -2.39
C PRO A 223 0.97 -1.73 -2.17
N GLN A 224 0.33 -0.62 -2.54
CA GLN A 224 0.87 0.73 -2.39
C GLN A 224 0.59 1.32 -0.99
N ALA A 225 0.08 0.52 -0.06
CA ALA A 225 -0.10 0.90 1.33
C ALA A 225 1.24 1.18 2.04
N ASP A 226 1.17 2.04 3.05
CA ASP A 226 2.29 2.40 3.92
C ASP A 226 2.33 1.52 5.18
N PHE A 227 1.19 0.92 5.54
CA PHE A 227 1.03 -0.01 6.66
C PHE A 227 -0.03 -1.07 6.32
N PHE A 228 0.25 -2.32 6.64
CA PHE A 228 -0.65 -3.45 6.42
C PHE A 228 -1.25 -3.92 7.74
N LEU A 229 -2.58 -3.98 7.80
CA LEU A 229 -3.33 -4.40 8.97
C LEU A 229 -4.18 -5.62 8.63
N ARG A 230 -3.82 -6.77 9.19
CA ARG A 230 -4.56 -8.01 9.05
C ARG A 230 -5.64 -8.13 10.13
N VAL A 231 -6.90 -7.99 9.76
CA VAL A 231 -8.03 -8.07 10.70
C VAL A 231 -8.72 -9.42 10.58
N GLU A 232 -8.72 -10.16 11.68
CA GLU A 232 -9.36 -11.46 11.80
C GLU A 232 -10.47 -11.45 12.87
N LYS A 233 -10.93 -12.64 13.30
CA LYS A 233 -11.73 -12.85 14.53
C LYS A 233 -10.95 -12.53 15.83
N THR A 234 -9.87 -11.76 15.75
CA THR A 234 -9.12 -11.31 16.93
C THR A 234 -9.95 -10.34 17.77
N THR A 235 -9.78 -10.38 19.09
CA THR A 235 -10.37 -9.41 20.02
C THR A 235 -10.02 -7.97 19.62
N ASP A 236 -10.94 -7.02 19.82
CA ASP A 236 -10.75 -5.59 19.54
C ASP A 236 -9.42 -5.03 20.08
N THR A 237 -8.91 -5.58 21.18
CA THR A 237 -7.62 -5.23 21.80
C THR A 237 -6.43 -5.36 20.83
N HIS A 238 -6.34 -6.44 20.06
CA HIS A 238 -5.22 -6.66 19.14
C HIS A 238 -5.26 -5.69 17.95
N ARG A 239 -6.46 -5.37 17.45
CA ARG A 239 -6.65 -4.33 16.43
C ARG A 239 -6.21 -2.96 16.97
N LYS A 240 -6.70 -2.59 18.15
CA LYS A 240 -6.34 -1.32 18.81
C LYS A 240 -4.83 -1.20 19.03
N GLY A 241 -4.16 -2.26 19.50
CA GLY A 241 -2.71 -2.27 19.70
C GLY A 241 -1.91 -2.01 18.42
N ARG A 242 -2.27 -2.64 17.29
CA ARG A 242 -1.58 -2.44 16.00
C ARG A 242 -1.83 -1.06 15.40
N VAL A 243 -3.08 -0.57 15.46
CA VAL A 243 -3.41 0.80 15.04
C VAL A 243 -2.64 1.81 15.90
N LYS A 244 -2.60 1.59 17.22
CA LYS A 244 -1.83 2.44 18.14
C LYS A 244 -0.35 2.44 17.78
N ARG A 245 0.26 1.28 17.55
CA ARG A 245 1.67 1.18 17.13
C ARG A 245 1.93 1.98 15.85
N PHE A 246 1.03 1.94 14.87
CA PHE A 246 1.18 2.72 13.65
C PHE A 246 1.08 4.23 13.92
N LEU A 247 0.11 4.68 14.72
CA LEU A 247 -0.01 6.07 15.14
C LEU A 247 1.24 6.55 15.90
N ASP A 248 1.75 5.72 16.81
CA ASP A 248 2.97 6.03 17.56
C ASP A 248 4.19 6.21 16.64
N LEU A 249 4.27 5.45 15.55
CA LEU A 249 5.32 5.57 14.54
C LEU A 249 5.19 6.83 13.70
N ILE A 250 4.00 7.13 13.16
CA ILE A 250 3.82 8.31 12.30
C ILE A 250 3.87 9.62 13.09
N LEU A 251 3.55 9.60 14.39
CA LEU A 251 3.57 10.76 15.29
C LEU A 251 4.80 10.81 16.21
N GLY A 252 5.70 9.84 16.11
CA GLY A 252 6.98 9.82 16.82
C GLY A 252 6.87 9.89 18.36
N THR A 253 5.78 9.38 18.94
CA THR A 253 5.48 9.46 20.38
C THR A 253 6.31 8.49 21.21
N VAL A 254 6.77 7.38 20.62
CA VAL A 254 7.56 6.34 21.28
C VAL A 254 8.77 5.94 20.46
N ILE A 255 9.80 5.44 21.13
CA ILE A 255 10.93 4.77 20.46
C ILE A 255 10.49 3.36 20.12
N ALA A 256 10.03 3.16 18.88
CA ALA A 256 9.69 1.84 18.36
C ALA A 256 10.81 1.29 17.47
N THR A 257 11.15 0.02 17.67
CA THR A 257 12.02 -0.75 16.77
C THR A 257 11.17 -1.62 15.85
N PRO A 258 11.66 -1.97 14.64
CA PRO A 258 10.93 -2.86 13.76
C PRO A 258 10.82 -4.27 14.35
N THR A 259 9.68 -4.93 14.10
CA THR A 259 9.46 -6.34 14.47
C THR A 259 10.39 -7.26 13.67
N LEU A 260 10.48 -8.54 14.07
CA LEU A 260 11.18 -9.57 13.30
C LEU A 260 10.61 -9.66 11.87
N ASN A 261 9.28 -9.69 11.74
CA ASN A 261 8.59 -9.75 10.46
C ASN A 261 8.87 -8.51 9.60
N GLU A 262 8.82 -7.31 10.18
CA GLU A 262 9.13 -6.05 9.46
C GLU A 262 10.57 -6.04 8.93
N ARG A 263 11.55 -6.53 9.72
CA ARG A 263 12.94 -6.65 9.29
C ARG A 263 13.11 -7.65 8.15
N ALA A 264 12.51 -8.84 8.27
CA ALA A 264 12.61 -9.87 7.26
C ALA A 264 11.92 -9.47 5.94
N MET A 265 10.74 -8.85 6.03
CA MET A 265 10.04 -8.35 4.84
C MET A 265 10.79 -7.18 4.18
N TYR A 266 11.41 -6.30 4.96
CA TYR A 266 12.29 -5.26 4.40
C TYR A 266 13.52 -5.87 3.70
N ALA A 267 14.12 -6.91 4.26
CA ALA A 267 15.22 -7.63 3.61
C ALA A 267 14.79 -8.27 2.28
N ALA A 268 13.61 -8.91 2.23
CA ALA A 268 13.02 -9.43 1.01
C ALA A 268 12.80 -8.33 -0.04
N PHE A 269 12.18 -7.22 0.38
CA PHE A 269 11.91 -6.08 -0.50
C PHE A 269 13.18 -5.38 -1.01
N SER A 270 14.22 -5.29 -0.18
CA SER A 270 15.52 -4.77 -0.58
C SER A 270 16.18 -5.70 -1.59
N ALA A 271 16.16 -7.02 -1.37
CA ALA A 271 16.71 -8.01 -2.28
C ALA A 271 16.02 -8.00 -3.65
N ALA A 272 14.70 -7.74 -3.71
CA ALA A 272 13.96 -7.60 -4.96
C ALA A 272 14.60 -6.60 -5.95
N ARG A 273 15.27 -5.55 -5.44
CA ARG A 273 15.92 -4.52 -6.26
C ARG A 273 17.15 -5.01 -7.03
N ASN A 274 17.67 -6.18 -6.69
CA ASN A 274 18.75 -6.82 -7.44
C ASN A 274 18.25 -7.48 -8.74
N SER A 275 16.93 -7.70 -8.89
CA SER A 275 16.35 -8.36 -10.06
C SER A 275 16.34 -7.45 -11.29
N ALA A 276 16.86 -7.97 -12.40
CA ALA A 276 16.71 -7.37 -13.74
C ALA A 276 15.66 -8.10 -14.60
N CYS A 277 14.75 -8.86 -14.00
CA CYS A 277 13.70 -9.56 -14.73
C CYS A 277 12.74 -8.55 -15.41
N LEU A 278 12.47 -8.75 -16.71
CA LEU A 278 11.59 -7.89 -17.50
C LEU A 278 10.12 -7.92 -17.07
N SER A 279 9.70 -8.94 -16.31
CA SER A 279 8.32 -9.10 -15.89
C SER A 279 8.03 -8.37 -14.57
N ARG A 280 8.73 -8.75 -13.50
CA ARG A 280 8.54 -8.20 -12.14
C ARG A 280 9.83 -8.32 -11.34
N GLN A 281 10.03 -7.41 -10.38
CA GLN A 281 11.05 -7.52 -9.36
C GLN A 281 10.44 -8.16 -8.11
N VAL A 282 10.84 -9.39 -7.81
CA VAL A 282 10.37 -10.17 -6.67
C VAL A 282 11.55 -10.48 -5.77
N GLY A 283 11.37 -10.34 -4.47
CA GLY A 283 12.38 -10.67 -3.47
C GLY A 283 11.80 -11.54 -2.36
N ALA A 284 12.68 -12.29 -1.72
CA ALA A 284 12.36 -13.19 -0.62
C ALA A 284 13.45 -13.13 0.47
N ALA A 285 13.07 -13.42 1.70
CA ALA A 285 13.97 -13.60 2.83
C ALA A 285 13.48 -14.79 3.65
N ILE A 286 14.39 -15.69 3.99
CA ILE A 286 14.09 -16.86 4.81
C ILE A 286 14.72 -16.71 6.18
N THR A 287 13.97 -17.05 7.22
CA THR A 287 14.41 -16.95 8.61
C THR A 287 14.39 -18.29 9.31
N SER A 288 15.18 -18.42 10.37
CA SER A 288 14.98 -19.50 11.36
C SER A 288 13.66 -19.34 12.11
N GLU A 289 13.33 -20.32 12.96
CA GLU A 289 12.20 -20.24 13.88
C GLU A 289 12.29 -19.03 14.83
N GLU A 290 13.51 -18.70 15.28
CA GLU A 290 13.82 -17.56 16.16
C GLU A 290 13.79 -16.20 15.43
N GLY A 291 13.67 -16.21 14.09
CA GLY A 291 13.58 -15.00 13.27
C GLY A 291 14.93 -14.42 12.84
N GLU A 292 16.02 -15.19 12.91
CA GLU A 292 17.30 -14.84 12.29
C GLU A 292 17.19 -14.96 10.77
N ILE A 293 17.59 -13.94 10.00
CA ILE A 293 17.59 -14.02 8.53
C ILE A 293 18.74 -14.93 8.10
N LEU A 294 18.41 -16.08 7.51
CA LEU A 294 19.38 -17.07 7.02
C LEU A 294 19.88 -16.70 5.63
N ALA A 295 18.97 -16.30 4.73
CA ALA A 295 19.32 -15.85 3.39
C ALA A 295 18.26 -14.91 2.81
N THR A 296 18.67 -14.15 1.79
CA THR A 296 17.77 -13.42 0.90
C THR A 296 17.86 -13.99 -0.51
N GLY A 297 16.81 -13.79 -1.29
CA GLY A 297 16.73 -14.21 -2.68
C GLY A 297 15.94 -13.20 -3.50
N TRP A 298 16.15 -13.23 -4.81
CA TRP A 298 15.41 -12.45 -5.79
C TRP A 298 15.33 -13.24 -7.09
N ASN A 299 14.37 -12.89 -7.94
CA ASN A 299 14.21 -13.56 -9.22
C ASN A 299 15.20 -13.02 -10.26
N ASP A 300 16.08 -13.88 -10.76
CA ASP A 300 16.92 -13.55 -11.92
C ASP A 300 17.46 -14.82 -12.59
N VAL A 301 18.15 -14.66 -13.71
CA VAL A 301 18.72 -15.77 -14.48
C VAL A 301 19.91 -16.37 -13.73
N PRO A 302 19.95 -17.71 -13.53
CA PRO A 302 21.08 -18.38 -12.91
C PRO A 302 22.29 -18.46 -13.85
N LYS A 303 23.48 -18.48 -13.27
CA LYS A 303 24.76 -18.69 -13.96
C LYS A 303 25.15 -20.19 -13.95
N ALA A 304 25.98 -20.58 -14.91
CA ALA A 304 26.65 -21.88 -14.82
C ALA A 304 27.49 -21.94 -13.54
N PHE A 305 27.51 -23.12 -12.90
CA PHE A 305 28.22 -23.36 -11.63
C PHE A 305 27.66 -22.64 -10.39
N GLY A 306 26.47 -22.04 -10.48
CA GLY A 306 25.72 -21.50 -9.34
C GLY A 306 25.62 -19.97 -9.31
N GLY A 307 24.78 -19.47 -8.42
CA GLY A 307 24.48 -18.04 -8.30
C GLY A 307 23.65 -17.49 -9.47
N LEU A 308 23.44 -16.16 -9.43
CA LEU A 308 22.69 -15.41 -10.45
C LEU A 308 23.61 -14.48 -11.23
N TYR A 309 23.17 -14.08 -12.43
CA TYR A 309 23.80 -12.95 -13.13
C TYR A 309 23.60 -11.65 -12.33
N GLN A 310 24.69 -10.91 -12.15
CA GLN A 310 24.77 -9.72 -11.30
C GLN A 310 25.78 -8.74 -11.87
N THR A 311 25.62 -7.46 -11.53
CA THR A 311 26.58 -6.40 -11.82
C THR A 311 27.53 -6.29 -10.64
N GLU A 312 28.78 -6.72 -10.79
CA GLU A 312 29.73 -6.82 -9.68
C GLU A 312 30.47 -5.50 -9.40
N SER A 313 30.77 -4.73 -10.44
CA SER A 313 31.51 -3.48 -10.32
C SER A 313 31.20 -2.48 -11.44
N TYR A 314 31.51 -1.21 -11.20
CA TYR A 314 31.52 -0.20 -12.25
C TYR A 314 32.52 -0.61 -13.35
N GLY A 315 32.04 -0.76 -14.58
CA GLY A 315 32.84 -1.19 -15.72
C GLY A 315 32.81 -2.69 -16.03
N SER A 316 31.99 -3.47 -15.32
CA SER A 316 31.72 -4.87 -15.71
C SER A 316 31.21 -4.89 -17.17
N SER A 317 31.86 -5.67 -18.05
CA SER A 317 31.39 -5.79 -19.43
C SER A 317 30.04 -6.50 -19.46
N PRO A 318 29.04 -5.95 -20.16
CA PRO A 318 27.77 -6.64 -20.36
C PRO A 318 27.91 -7.87 -21.27
N ASP A 319 29.02 -8.08 -21.98
CA ASP A 319 29.13 -9.14 -23.01
C ASP A 319 28.92 -10.56 -22.48
N GLU A 320 29.25 -10.79 -21.21
CA GLU A 320 29.07 -12.08 -20.54
C GLU A 320 27.71 -12.22 -19.85
N ASP A 321 26.96 -11.13 -19.70
CA ASP A 321 25.65 -11.15 -19.05
C ASP A 321 24.61 -11.78 -19.97
N ARG A 322 24.03 -12.89 -19.55
CA ARG A 322 23.02 -13.62 -20.33
C ARG A 322 21.60 -13.40 -19.80
N ARG A 323 21.33 -12.35 -19.03
CA ARG A 323 19.96 -11.97 -18.63
C ARG A 323 19.16 -11.51 -19.84
N CYS A 324 17.84 -11.71 -19.80
CA CYS A 324 16.95 -11.49 -20.95
C CYS A 324 17.05 -10.08 -21.55
N TRP A 325 17.28 -9.05 -20.73
CA TRP A 325 17.44 -7.66 -21.19
C TRP A 325 18.68 -7.44 -22.06
N ASN A 326 19.72 -8.27 -21.88
CA ASN A 326 21.01 -8.15 -22.55
C ASN A 326 21.19 -9.13 -23.72
N LEU A 327 20.24 -10.05 -23.93
CA LEU A 327 20.22 -10.88 -25.13
C LEU A 327 19.71 -10.08 -26.32
N GLU A 328 19.99 -10.56 -27.54
CA GLU A 328 19.55 -9.93 -28.78
C GLU A 328 18.03 -9.64 -28.75
N GLY A 329 17.68 -8.37 -28.90
CA GLY A 329 16.30 -7.88 -28.89
C GLY A 329 15.66 -7.72 -27.51
N GLY A 330 16.35 -8.03 -26.41
CA GLY A 330 15.88 -7.74 -25.05
C GLY A 330 14.54 -8.41 -24.70
N ARG A 331 14.27 -9.61 -25.22
CA ARG A 331 12.96 -10.27 -25.14
C ARG A 331 12.84 -11.20 -23.94
N CYS A 332 11.64 -11.26 -23.36
CA CYS A 332 11.31 -12.21 -22.29
C CYS A 332 11.14 -13.62 -22.87
N SER A 333 11.98 -14.58 -22.45
CA SER A 333 11.91 -15.98 -22.91
C SER A 333 10.53 -16.61 -22.66
N ASN A 334 9.88 -16.27 -21.55
CA ASN A 334 8.54 -16.78 -21.25
C ASN A 334 7.49 -16.28 -22.25
N ASP A 335 7.60 -15.03 -22.68
CA ASP A 335 6.65 -14.47 -23.64
C ASP A 335 6.90 -14.96 -25.06
N GLN A 336 8.17 -15.22 -25.42
CA GLN A 336 8.56 -15.85 -26.69
C GLN A 336 7.98 -17.26 -26.79
N GLU A 337 8.13 -18.08 -25.75
CA GLU A 337 7.63 -19.46 -25.78
C GLU A 337 6.09 -19.51 -25.84
N LYS A 338 5.41 -18.61 -25.12
CA LYS A 338 3.95 -18.47 -25.24
C LYS A 338 3.50 -18.06 -26.64
N GLU A 339 4.29 -17.25 -27.35
CA GLU A 339 4.03 -16.87 -28.73
C GLU A 339 4.16 -18.08 -29.66
N VAL A 340 5.22 -18.87 -29.51
CA VAL A 340 5.42 -20.13 -30.26
C VAL A 340 4.26 -21.09 -30.03
N ILE A 341 3.88 -21.34 -28.76
CA ILE A 341 2.75 -22.22 -28.41
C ILE A 341 1.44 -21.69 -28.98
N SER A 342 1.17 -20.37 -28.86
CA SER A 342 -0.05 -19.77 -29.40
C SER A 342 -0.14 -19.94 -30.91
N ASN A 343 0.96 -19.71 -31.64
CA ASN A 343 1.01 -19.89 -33.09
C ASN A 343 0.80 -21.36 -33.46
N ALA A 344 1.47 -22.29 -32.78
CA ALA A 344 1.29 -23.73 -33.02
C ALA A 344 -0.16 -24.19 -32.82
N ILE A 345 -0.87 -23.67 -31.81
CA ILE A 345 -2.30 -23.96 -31.60
C ILE A 345 -3.14 -23.39 -32.75
N VAL A 346 -2.88 -22.15 -33.16
CA VAL A 346 -3.61 -21.50 -34.27
C VAL A 346 -3.38 -22.26 -35.59
N ASP A 347 -2.14 -22.68 -35.85
CA ASP A 347 -1.77 -23.46 -37.03
C ASP A 347 -2.48 -24.81 -37.05
N LEU A 348 -2.52 -25.52 -35.91
CA LEU A 348 -3.26 -26.77 -35.79
C LEU A 348 -4.76 -26.58 -36.05
N LEU A 349 -5.39 -25.56 -35.45
CA LEU A 349 -6.81 -25.28 -35.69
C LEU A 349 -7.08 -24.93 -37.16
N SER A 350 -6.14 -24.24 -37.80
CA SER A 350 -6.24 -23.87 -39.22
C SER A 350 -6.07 -25.08 -40.13
N SER A 351 -5.13 -25.98 -39.84
CA SER A 351 -4.88 -27.19 -40.65
C SER A 351 -6.02 -28.19 -40.58
N GLU A 352 -6.72 -28.25 -39.44
CA GLU A 352 -7.92 -29.07 -39.26
C GLU A 352 -9.20 -28.42 -39.83
N GLY A 353 -9.09 -27.22 -40.42
CA GLY A 353 -10.24 -26.49 -40.98
C GLY A 353 -11.24 -25.99 -39.94
N LEU A 354 -10.82 -25.87 -38.66
CA LEU A 354 -11.68 -25.37 -37.58
C LEU A 354 -11.75 -23.85 -37.53
N ILE A 355 -10.78 -23.16 -38.15
CA ILE A 355 -10.76 -21.71 -38.29
C ILE A 355 -10.31 -21.29 -39.69
N ASP A 356 -10.89 -20.19 -40.19
CA ASP A 356 -10.47 -19.58 -41.45
C ASP A 356 -9.27 -18.65 -41.25
N GLU A 357 -8.52 -18.38 -42.33
CA GLU A 357 -7.37 -17.48 -42.35
C GLU A 357 -7.69 -16.09 -41.78
N ALA A 358 -8.88 -15.56 -42.10
CA ALA A 358 -9.34 -14.26 -41.62
C ALA A 358 -9.49 -14.18 -40.09
N ASN A 359 -9.69 -15.32 -39.41
CA ASN A 359 -9.92 -15.38 -37.97
C ASN A 359 -8.65 -15.70 -37.17
N ARG A 360 -7.54 -16.09 -37.82
CA ARG A 360 -6.30 -16.50 -37.14
C ARG A 360 -5.79 -15.50 -36.12
N GLU A 361 -5.70 -14.23 -36.49
CA GLU A 361 -5.22 -13.17 -35.59
C GLU A 361 -6.16 -12.95 -34.38
N LYS A 362 -7.47 -13.09 -34.57
CA LYS A 362 -8.46 -12.96 -33.51
C LYS A 362 -8.34 -14.12 -32.51
N VAL A 363 -8.15 -15.34 -33.02
CA VAL A 363 -7.97 -16.55 -32.22
C VAL A 363 -6.64 -16.51 -31.47
N TYR A 364 -5.54 -16.11 -32.13
CA TYR A 364 -4.25 -15.87 -31.50
C TYR A 364 -4.37 -14.91 -30.31
N LYS A 365 -5.00 -13.75 -30.50
CA LYS A 365 -5.23 -12.78 -29.41
C LYS A 365 -6.06 -13.37 -28.28
N ALA A 366 -7.09 -14.15 -28.60
CA ALA A 366 -7.92 -14.80 -27.58
C ALA A 366 -7.10 -15.81 -26.76
N ILE A 367 -6.32 -16.67 -27.39
CA ILE A 367 -5.43 -17.62 -26.71
C ILE A 367 -4.40 -16.85 -25.87
N ARG A 368 -3.70 -15.89 -26.45
CA ARG A 368 -2.59 -15.20 -25.78
C ARG A 368 -3.03 -14.30 -24.61
N LYS A 369 -4.21 -13.69 -24.68
CA LYS A 369 -4.68 -12.70 -23.70
C LYS A 369 -5.80 -13.18 -22.78
N LYS A 370 -6.62 -14.16 -23.20
CA LYS A 370 -7.82 -14.59 -22.45
C LYS A 370 -7.74 -16.03 -21.93
N SER A 371 -6.84 -16.86 -22.46
CA SER A 371 -6.68 -18.24 -21.94
C SER A 371 -5.75 -18.29 -20.72
N GLN A 372 -5.70 -19.47 -20.10
CA GLN A 372 -4.76 -19.76 -19.00
C GLN A 372 -3.29 -19.67 -19.42
N LEU A 373 -2.98 -19.76 -20.73
CA LEU A 373 -1.63 -19.58 -21.27
C LEU A 373 -1.00 -18.23 -20.87
N LYS A 374 -1.83 -17.18 -20.73
CA LYS A 374 -1.37 -15.86 -20.29
C LYS A 374 -0.63 -15.93 -18.96
N SER A 375 -1.08 -16.78 -18.03
CA SER A 375 -0.61 -16.84 -16.65
C SER A 375 0.59 -17.77 -16.45
N LEU A 376 0.98 -18.55 -17.46
CA LEU A 376 2.14 -19.45 -17.36
C LEU A 376 3.45 -18.67 -17.15
N ILE A 377 4.36 -19.22 -16.36
CA ILE A 377 5.65 -18.62 -16.02
C ILE A 377 6.81 -19.61 -16.10
N GLU A 378 6.52 -20.87 -16.44
CA GLU A 378 7.42 -22.01 -16.43
C GLU A 378 8.53 -21.91 -17.48
N PHE A 379 8.31 -21.10 -18.52
CA PHE A 379 9.29 -20.88 -19.60
C PHE A 379 10.24 -19.71 -19.32
N SER A 380 10.15 -19.12 -18.12
CA SER A 380 11.10 -18.11 -17.66
C SER A 380 12.46 -18.75 -17.39
N ARG A 381 13.54 -18.11 -17.88
CA ARG A 381 14.91 -18.48 -17.50
C ARG A 381 15.26 -18.07 -16.07
N ALA A 382 14.53 -17.13 -15.49
CA ALA A 382 14.79 -16.66 -14.14
C ALA A 382 14.28 -17.68 -13.12
N VAL A 383 15.12 -18.01 -12.13
CA VAL A 383 14.66 -18.70 -10.92
C VAL A 383 13.79 -17.73 -10.11
N HIS A 384 12.84 -18.26 -9.33
CA HIS A 384 12.01 -17.43 -8.46
C HIS A 384 12.74 -17.03 -7.18
N ALA A 385 12.30 -15.93 -6.56
CA ALA A 385 12.94 -15.38 -5.37
C ALA A 385 12.93 -16.37 -4.19
N GLU A 386 11.81 -17.06 -4.00
CA GLU A 386 11.62 -18.07 -2.94
C GLU A 386 12.58 -19.25 -3.12
N MET A 387 12.70 -19.75 -4.36
CA MET A 387 13.61 -20.84 -4.68
C MET A 387 15.07 -20.40 -4.50
N HIS A 388 15.43 -19.19 -4.93
CA HIS A 388 16.76 -18.65 -4.74
C HIS A 388 17.09 -18.50 -3.23
N ALA A 389 16.18 -17.95 -2.42
CA ALA A 389 16.38 -17.84 -0.97
C ALA A 389 16.55 -19.21 -0.30
N LEU A 390 15.73 -20.21 -0.69
CA LEU A 390 15.82 -21.58 -0.19
C LEU A 390 17.14 -22.26 -0.57
N LEU A 391 17.60 -22.11 -1.83
CA LEU A 391 18.88 -22.68 -2.28
C LEU A 391 20.06 -22.04 -1.54
N SER A 392 20.06 -20.71 -1.40
CA SER A 392 21.09 -19.97 -0.70
C SER A 392 21.17 -20.37 0.78
N ALA A 393 20.03 -20.39 1.49
CA ALA A 393 19.99 -20.86 2.87
C ALA A 393 20.34 -22.35 2.98
N GLY A 394 19.89 -23.19 2.03
CA GLY A 394 20.14 -24.63 2.04
C GLY A 394 21.63 -24.96 1.96
N SER A 395 22.39 -24.16 1.22
CA SER A 395 23.84 -24.33 1.05
C SER A 395 24.68 -23.95 2.27
N THR A 396 24.12 -23.16 3.21
CA THR A 396 24.87 -22.56 4.33
C THR A 396 24.29 -22.93 5.70
N ASP A 397 22.97 -22.75 5.86
CA ASP A 397 22.22 -22.90 7.11
C ASP A 397 21.04 -23.87 6.96
N GLY A 398 21.13 -24.88 6.08
CA GLY A 398 20.00 -25.71 5.66
C GLY A 398 19.22 -26.38 6.80
N GLY A 399 19.88 -26.72 7.91
CA GLY A 399 19.22 -27.29 9.09
C GLY A 399 18.25 -26.32 9.79
N LYS A 400 18.52 -25.01 9.73
CA LYS A 400 17.72 -23.96 10.38
C LYS A 400 16.51 -23.50 9.56
N ILE A 401 16.36 -23.98 8.32
CA ILE A 401 15.20 -23.67 7.48
C ILE A 401 13.93 -24.32 8.04
N ARG A 402 14.08 -25.54 8.59
CA ARG A 402 12.96 -26.27 9.21
C ARG A 402 12.38 -25.43 10.34
N ASP A 403 11.06 -25.41 10.40
CA ASP A 403 10.30 -24.63 11.39
C ASP A 403 10.44 -23.10 11.22
N GLY A 404 11.23 -22.66 10.24
CA GLY A 404 11.45 -21.27 9.88
C GLY A 404 10.30 -20.65 9.08
N LYS A 405 10.54 -19.39 8.68
CA LYS A 405 9.55 -18.54 7.99
C LYS A 405 10.11 -17.98 6.70
N LEU A 406 9.27 -17.80 5.70
CA LEU A 406 9.62 -17.19 4.42
C LEU A 406 8.83 -15.90 4.22
N PHE A 407 9.52 -14.80 3.94
CA PHE A 407 8.92 -13.51 3.61
C PHE A 407 9.14 -13.26 2.13
N VAL A 408 8.10 -12.91 1.38
CA VAL A 408 8.18 -12.72 -0.07
C VAL A 408 7.37 -11.51 -0.52
N THR A 409 7.86 -10.75 -1.49
CA THR A 409 7.14 -9.55 -1.96
C THR A 409 5.87 -9.87 -2.74
N THR A 410 5.76 -11.07 -3.31
CA THR A 410 4.62 -11.53 -4.09
C THR A 410 4.21 -12.91 -3.64
N TYR A 411 2.90 -13.17 -3.56
CA TYR A 411 2.39 -14.47 -3.14
C TYR A 411 2.98 -15.63 -3.97
N PRO A 412 3.37 -16.73 -3.31
CA PRO A 412 4.15 -17.80 -3.96
C PRO A 412 3.36 -18.53 -5.04
N CYS A 413 4.01 -18.81 -6.18
CA CYS A 413 3.40 -19.64 -7.21
C CYS A 413 3.34 -21.12 -6.78
N HIS A 414 2.53 -21.92 -7.46
CA HIS A 414 2.40 -23.35 -7.18
C HIS A 414 3.73 -24.13 -7.37
N SER A 415 4.61 -23.68 -8.27
CA SER A 415 5.95 -24.26 -8.42
C SER A 415 6.87 -23.94 -7.24
N CYS A 416 6.77 -22.76 -6.63
CA CYS A 416 7.49 -22.43 -5.39
C CYS A 416 6.92 -23.21 -4.19
N ALA A 417 5.59 -23.30 -4.11
CA ALA A 417 4.86 -23.90 -3.01
C ALA A 417 5.37 -25.30 -2.62
N ARG A 418 5.58 -26.20 -3.60
CA ARG A 418 6.13 -27.55 -3.34
C ARG A 418 7.53 -27.53 -2.72
N HIS A 419 8.37 -26.55 -3.06
CA HIS A 419 9.72 -26.42 -2.48
C HIS A 419 9.65 -25.86 -1.05
N ILE A 420 8.74 -24.91 -0.80
CA ILE A 420 8.49 -24.35 0.54
C ILE A 420 8.06 -25.48 1.49
N VAL A 421 7.10 -26.31 1.07
CA VAL A 421 6.64 -27.47 1.84
C VAL A 421 7.79 -28.47 2.06
N ALA A 422 8.50 -28.86 1.00
CA ALA A 422 9.60 -29.82 1.08
C ALA A 422 10.77 -29.35 1.97
N ALA A 423 10.99 -28.03 2.06
CA ALA A 423 12.02 -27.45 2.91
C ALA A 423 11.67 -27.44 4.41
N GLY A 424 10.40 -27.68 4.76
CA GLY A 424 9.93 -27.65 6.15
C GLY A 424 9.68 -26.24 6.69
N VAL A 425 9.44 -25.26 5.81
CA VAL A 425 9.02 -23.90 6.20
C VAL A 425 7.62 -23.98 6.80
N ARG A 426 7.38 -23.32 7.95
CA ARG A 426 6.07 -23.33 8.61
C ARG A 426 5.17 -22.18 8.20
N GLU A 427 5.74 -21.00 7.95
CA GLU A 427 4.98 -19.78 7.68
C GLU A 427 5.54 -19.05 6.47
N VAL A 428 4.66 -18.57 5.61
CA VAL A 428 4.99 -17.70 4.49
C VAL A 428 4.22 -16.39 4.66
N TYR A 429 4.92 -15.26 4.63
CA TYR A 429 4.32 -13.92 4.65
C TYR A 429 4.52 -13.23 3.31
N PHE A 430 3.44 -12.76 2.68
CA PHE A 430 3.49 -12.08 1.38
C PHE A 430 2.95 -10.64 1.43
N LEU A 431 3.47 -9.74 0.58
CA LEU A 431 2.95 -8.36 0.44
C LEU A 431 1.87 -8.27 -0.64
N GLU A 432 2.20 -8.65 -1.86
CA GLU A 432 1.31 -8.54 -3.01
C GLU A 432 0.49 -9.82 -3.16
N PRO A 433 -0.86 -9.74 -3.10
CA PRO A 433 -1.69 -10.91 -3.36
C PRO A 433 -1.53 -11.37 -4.81
N TYR A 434 -1.44 -12.68 -5.01
CA TYR A 434 -1.44 -13.30 -6.35
C TYR A 434 -2.53 -14.37 -6.42
N ARG A 435 -3.77 -13.92 -6.63
CA ARG A 435 -4.97 -14.77 -6.60
C ARG A 435 -5.00 -15.92 -7.61
N LYS A 436 -4.09 -15.93 -8.58
CA LYS A 436 -4.02 -16.97 -9.63
C LYS A 436 -3.08 -18.12 -9.26
N SER A 437 -2.43 -18.08 -8.10
CA SER A 437 -1.65 -19.23 -7.64
C SER A 437 -2.57 -20.41 -7.36
N LEU A 438 -2.17 -21.59 -7.83
CA LEU A 438 -2.84 -22.84 -7.51
C LEU A 438 -2.24 -23.51 -6.26
N ALA A 439 -1.41 -22.80 -5.48
CA ALA A 439 -0.68 -23.37 -4.35
C ALA A 439 -1.58 -24.07 -3.33
N THR A 440 -2.60 -23.38 -2.81
CA THR A 440 -3.58 -23.95 -1.87
C THR A 440 -4.45 -25.02 -2.50
N LYS A 441 -4.81 -24.89 -3.78
CA LYS A 441 -5.63 -25.87 -4.51
C LYS A 441 -4.88 -27.19 -4.77
N LEU A 442 -3.60 -27.12 -5.12
CA LEU A 442 -2.79 -28.30 -5.47
C LEU A 442 -2.14 -28.96 -4.25
N HIS A 443 -2.05 -28.24 -3.14
CA HIS A 443 -1.44 -28.69 -1.89
C HIS A 443 -2.38 -28.44 -0.70
N GLU A 444 -3.68 -28.71 -0.86
CA GLU A 444 -4.68 -28.47 0.19
C GLU A 444 -4.43 -29.27 1.47
N ASP A 445 -3.71 -30.39 1.34
CA ASP A 445 -3.25 -31.26 2.41
C ASP A 445 -2.09 -30.67 3.21
N ALA A 446 -1.30 -29.76 2.62
CA ALA A 446 -0.05 -29.26 3.20
C ALA A 446 0.02 -27.74 3.34
N ILE A 447 -0.83 -26.97 2.66
CA ILE A 447 -0.82 -25.50 2.62
C ILE A 447 -2.20 -24.96 2.96
N THR A 448 -2.23 -23.87 3.73
CA THR A 448 -3.46 -23.20 4.14
C THR A 448 -3.28 -21.69 4.24
N GLU A 449 -4.35 -20.93 4.01
CA GLU A 449 -4.42 -19.50 4.31
C GLU A 449 -5.12 -19.23 5.66
N ASN A 450 -5.56 -20.29 6.34
CA ASN A 450 -6.18 -20.22 7.66
C ASN A 450 -5.09 -20.25 8.74
N GLU A 451 -4.97 -19.17 9.49
CA GLU A 451 -3.92 -19.02 10.51
C GLU A 451 -4.04 -20.04 11.66
N ASN A 452 -5.24 -20.56 11.88
CA ASN A 452 -5.54 -21.52 12.95
C ASN A 452 -5.12 -22.96 12.60
N GLU A 453 -4.85 -23.27 11.34
CA GLU A 453 -4.39 -24.59 10.89
C GLU A 453 -2.86 -24.68 11.02
N THR A 454 -2.42 -25.02 12.23
CA THR A 454 -0.99 -25.09 12.61
C THR A 454 -0.25 -26.33 12.10
N ASP A 455 -0.99 -27.33 11.62
CA ASP A 455 -0.48 -28.59 11.07
C ASP A 455 -0.03 -28.48 9.60
N LYS A 456 -0.31 -27.36 8.95
CA LYS A 456 0.04 -27.06 7.56
C LYS A 456 0.97 -25.85 7.46
N VAL A 457 1.58 -25.67 6.29
CA VAL A 457 2.30 -24.44 5.94
C VAL A 457 1.29 -23.31 5.77
N ARG A 458 1.41 -22.27 6.61
CA ARG A 458 0.48 -21.14 6.59
C ARG A 458 0.99 -20.04 5.69
N VAL A 459 0.24 -19.73 4.63
CA VAL A 459 0.53 -18.63 3.71
C VAL A 459 -0.36 -17.45 4.06
N MET A 460 0.23 -16.43 4.66
CA MET A 460 -0.48 -15.30 5.25
C MET A 460 -0.06 -13.98 4.61
N PRO A 461 -0.96 -13.00 4.49
CA PRO A 461 -0.56 -11.64 4.18
C PRO A 461 0.30 -11.06 5.30
N PHE A 462 1.26 -10.24 4.90
CA PHE A 462 2.11 -9.49 5.79
C PHE A 462 1.31 -8.48 6.63
N ASP A 463 1.71 -8.32 7.89
CA ASP A 463 1.15 -7.37 8.85
C ASP A 463 2.29 -6.53 9.43
N GLY A 464 2.13 -5.20 9.39
CA GLY A 464 3.12 -4.23 9.87
C GLY A 464 3.45 -3.13 8.87
N VAL A 465 4.52 -2.40 9.17
CA VAL A 465 5.03 -1.31 8.32
C VAL A 465 5.43 -1.83 6.95
N ALA A 466 4.91 -1.20 5.88
CA ALA A 466 5.30 -1.52 4.52
C ALA A 466 6.81 -1.31 4.33
N PRO A 467 7.51 -2.20 3.61
CA PRO A 467 8.96 -2.08 3.45
C PRO A 467 9.38 -0.80 2.71
N SER A 468 8.50 -0.24 1.88
CA SER A 468 8.67 1.06 1.22
C SER A 468 8.79 2.24 2.21
N ARG A 469 8.27 2.08 3.43
CA ARG A 469 8.31 3.09 4.51
C ARG A 469 9.23 2.70 5.67
N PHE A 470 9.90 1.54 5.60
CA PHE A 470 10.74 1.02 6.67
C PHE A 470 11.78 2.03 7.16
N LEU A 471 12.63 2.53 6.25
CA LEU A 471 13.66 3.51 6.62
C LEU A 471 13.04 4.79 7.18
N ARG A 472 11.90 5.24 6.64
CA ARG A 472 11.24 6.45 7.08
C ARG A 472 10.77 6.36 8.54
N PHE A 473 10.14 5.25 8.91
CA PHE A 473 9.55 5.09 10.25
C PHE A 473 10.55 4.63 11.31
N PHE A 474 11.63 3.96 10.92
CA PHE A 474 12.62 3.42 11.87
C PHE A 474 13.94 4.20 11.94
N SER A 475 14.11 5.24 11.11
CA SER A 475 15.26 6.14 11.22
C SER A 475 15.22 6.99 12.49
N ALA A 476 16.39 7.34 13.02
CA ALA A 476 16.49 8.26 14.13
C ALA A 476 16.04 9.67 13.69
N HIS A 477 15.27 10.32 14.56
CA HIS A 477 14.89 11.71 14.34
C HIS A 477 16.14 12.62 14.37
N PRO A 478 16.22 13.69 13.55
CA PRO A 478 17.40 14.55 13.45
C PRO A 478 17.87 15.15 14.78
N LYS A 479 16.93 15.46 15.69
CA LYS A 479 17.22 15.96 17.05
C LYS A 479 17.78 14.91 18.03
N GLY A 480 18.05 13.67 17.57
CA GLY A 480 18.56 12.58 18.40
C GLY A 480 17.47 11.88 19.22
N ARG A 481 17.87 11.06 20.20
CA ARG A 481 16.96 10.35 21.13
C ARG A 481 17.17 10.76 22.60
N LYS A 482 18.16 11.60 22.88
CA LYS A 482 18.56 12.01 24.21
C LYS A 482 18.62 13.54 24.30
N ASN A 483 18.30 14.08 25.47
CA ASN A 483 18.55 15.48 25.79
C ASN A 483 20.04 15.70 26.14
N SER A 484 20.41 16.94 26.47
CA SER A 484 21.77 17.31 26.88
C SER A 484 22.27 16.60 28.14
N GLU A 485 21.36 16.07 28.96
CA GLU A 485 21.65 15.36 30.21
C GLU A 485 21.78 13.84 30.00
N GLY A 486 21.63 13.36 28.76
CA GLY A 486 21.68 11.93 28.45
C GLY A 486 20.38 11.17 28.76
N VAL A 487 19.31 11.86 29.13
CA VAL A 487 17.99 11.28 29.40
C VAL A 487 17.20 11.18 28.09
N MET A 488 16.36 10.14 27.98
CA MET A 488 15.48 9.94 26.83
C MET A 488 14.64 11.19 26.56
N GLN A 489 14.67 11.66 25.31
CA GLN A 489 13.83 12.75 24.86
C GLN A 489 12.42 12.24 24.57
N THR A 490 11.45 12.58 25.41
CA THR A 490 10.03 12.43 25.09
C THR A 490 9.60 13.54 24.13
N ARG A 491 8.69 13.22 23.22
CA ARG A 491 8.16 14.18 22.24
C ARG A 491 6.65 14.21 22.36
N GLU A 492 6.10 15.41 22.20
CA GLU A 492 4.69 15.54 21.89
C GLU A 492 4.41 14.86 20.55
N ALA A 493 3.22 14.28 20.42
CA ALA A 493 2.84 13.64 19.17
C ALA A 493 2.91 14.69 18.05
N HIS A 494 3.71 14.44 17.03
CA HIS A 494 3.81 15.34 15.89
C HIS A 494 4.20 14.50 14.68
N PRO A 495 3.58 14.70 13.50
CA PRO A 495 3.97 13.99 12.30
C PRO A 495 5.49 13.99 12.11
N VAL A 496 6.06 12.78 11.99
CA VAL A 496 7.49 12.56 11.70
C VAL A 496 7.84 13.12 10.33
N ALA A 497 6.85 13.14 9.43
CA ALA A 497 6.90 13.82 8.15
C ALA A 497 6.47 15.27 8.29
N PHE A 498 7.36 16.21 7.99
CA PHE A 498 7.02 17.63 8.00
C PHE A 498 6.48 18.05 6.62
N VAL A 499 5.26 18.58 6.59
CA VAL A 499 4.64 19.17 5.39
C VAL A 499 4.17 20.57 5.74
N THR A 500 4.40 21.53 4.83
CA THR A 500 3.98 22.92 5.02
C THR A 500 2.55 23.14 4.53
N MET A 501 1.77 23.96 5.24
CA MET A 501 0.40 24.33 4.83
C MET A 501 0.34 25.34 3.69
N GLU A 502 1.47 25.85 3.22
CA GLU A 502 1.49 26.88 2.18
C GLU A 502 1.07 26.35 0.81
N ALA A 503 1.57 25.17 0.43
CA ALA A 503 1.31 24.60 -0.90
C ALA A 503 -0.03 23.84 -0.98
N ILE A 504 -0.46 23.18 0.09
CA ILE A 504 -1.60 22.26 0.08
C ILE A 504 -2.90 22.95 -0.39
N PRO A 505 -3.33 24.10 0.16
CA PRO A 505 -4.60 24.73 -0.24
C PRO A 505 -4.60 25.17 -1.70
N THR A 506 -3.43 25.54 -2.24
CA THR A 506 -3.28 25.87 -3.66
C THR A 506 -3.50 24.64 -4.53
N LEU A 507 -2.89 23.50 -4.17
CA LEU A 507 -3.08 22.24 -4.87
C LEU A 507 -4.54 21.77 -4.80
N GLU A 508 -5.15 21.84 -3.62
CA GLU A 508 -6.57 21.50 -3.45
C GLU A 508 -7.49 22.39 -4.30
N SER A 509 -7.23 23.70 -4.33
CA SER A 509 -8.02 24.64 -5.14
C SER A 509 -7.98 24.28 -6.64
N LEU A 510 -6.82 23.87 -7.18
CA LEU A 510 -6.71 23.38 -8.56
C LEU A 510 -7.61 22.15 -8.79
N ILE A 511 -7.66 21.23 -7.82
CA ILE A 511 -8.52 20.04 -7.92
C ILE A 511 -10.01 20.40 -7.86
N VAL A 512 -10.39 21.31 -6.95
CA VAL A 512 -11.77 21.79 -6.80
C VAL A 512 -12.22 22.56 -8.04
N GLN A 513 -11.38 23.42 -8.62
CA GLN A 513 -11.65 24.07 -9.91
C GLN A 513 -11.86 23.05 -11.03
N GLY A 514 -11.08 21.96 -11.02
CA GLY A 514 -11.26 20.85 -11.94
C GLY A 514 -12.61 20.14 -11.79
N LEU A 515 -13.21 20.07 -10.60
CA LEU A 515 -14.58 19.58 -10.42
C LEU A 515 -15.60 20.52 -11.06
N SER A 516 -15.49 21.82 -10.79
CA SER A 516 -16.36 22.84 -11.38
C SER A 516 -16.34 22.83 -12.90
N SER A 517 -15.16 22.64 -13.52
CA SER A 517 -15.03 22.53 -14.99
C SER A 517 -15.74 21.30 -15.59
N ARG A 518 -16.04 20.28 -14.78
CA ARG A 518 -16.73 19.05 -15.17
C ARG A 518 -18.24 19.10 -14.85
N GLY A 519 -18.73 20.21 -14.31
CA GLY A 519 -20.14 20.43 -14.00
C GLY A 519 -20.63 19.75 -12.72
N ILE A 520 -19.75 19.51 -11.73
CA ILE A 520 -20.05 18.85 -10.44
C ILE A 520 -19.55 19.68 -9.24
#